data_AF-A0A972UBK2-F1
#
_entry.id   AF-A0A972UBK2-F1
#
_cell.length_a   1.000
_cell.length_b   1.000
_cell.length_c   1.000
_cell.angle_alpha   90.00
_cell.angle_beta   90.00
_cell.angle_gamma   90.00
#
_symmetry.space_group_name_H-M   'P 1'
#
loop_
_entity.id
_entity.type
_entity.pdbx_description
1 polymer ?
#
loop_
_entity_poly.entity_id
_entity_poly.type
_entity_poly.pdbx_seq_one_letter_code
_entity_poly.pdbx_strand_id
1 'polypeptide(L)' 'HLGCLVRWEDKDNEIFCPCHGAKYTQTGEIISGPQPLPLAPFNVRIEGEDLIIAKA' A
#
# COMPACT_ATOMS: atom_id res chain seq x y z
N HIS A 1 -5.11 7.24 -4.96
CA HIS A 1 -6.20 8.06 -5.55
C HIS A 1 -5.95 8.19 -7.07
N LEU A 2 -6.98 7.93 -7.90
CA LEU A 2 -6.98 7.82 -9.38
C LEU A 2 -6.03 6.78 -10.02
N GLY A 3 -5.47 5.85 -9.24
CA GLY A 3 -4.63 4.77 -9.77
C GLY A 3 -3.15 5.08 -9.91
N CYS A 4 -2.65 6.20 -9.37
CA CYS A 4 -1.19 6.41 -9.24
C CYS A 4 -0.53 5.29 -8.43
N LEU A 5 0.67 4.88 -8.83
CA LEU A 5 1.53 4.01 -8.04
C LEU A 5 2.06 4.76 -6.82
N VAL A 6 2.03 4.10 -5.67
CA VAL A 6 2.64 4.58 -4.43
C VAL A 6 4.07 4.07 -4.32
N ARG A 7 4.88 4.73 -3.48
CA ARG A 7 6.25 4.32 -3.16
C ARG A 7 6.45 4.26 -1.65
N TRP A 8 7.41 3.46 -1.22
CA TRP A 8 7.89 3.47 0.15
C TRP A 8 8.75 4.71 0.41
N GLU A 9 8.62 5.31 1.60
CA GLU A 9 9.45 6.42 2.08
C GLU A 9 10.14 6.02 3.39
N ASP A 10 11.44 5.73 3.32
CA ASP A 10 12.22 5.15 4.41
C ASP A 10 12.32 6.05 5.64
N LYS A 11 12.39 7.38 5.45
CA LYS A 11 12.57 8.33 6.55
C LYS A 11 11.39 8.33 7.51
N ASP A 12 10.19 8.23 6.94
CA ASP A 12 8.94 8.34 7.68
C ASP A 12 8.36 6.95 8.00
N ASN A 13 8.90 5.87 7.41
CA ASN A 13 8.35 4.52 7.53
C ASN A 13 6.89 4.43 7.04
N GLU A 14 6.60 5.10 5.93
CA GLU A 14 5.26 5.28 5.37
C GLU A 14 5.21 4.89 3.89
N ILE A 15 4.02 4.55 3.40
CA ILE A 15 3.73 4.44 1.98
C ILE A 15 3.19 5.78 1.49
N PHE A 16 3.78 6.33 0.44
CA PHE A 16 3.50 7.67 -0.08
C PHE A 16 3.10 7.68 -1.55
N CYS A 17 2.04 8.42 -1.89
CA CYS A 17 1.66 8.71 -3.27
C CYS A 17 2.22 10.07 -3.71
N PRO A 18 3.10 10.13 -4.72
CA PRO A 18 3.72 11.38 -5.16
C PRO A 18 2.77 12.32 -5.90
N CYS A 19 1.60 11.85 -6.35
CA CYS A 19 0.69 12.66 -7.15
C CYS A 19 0.02 13.80 -6.34
N HIS A 20 -0.53 13.48 -5.17
CA HIS A 20 -1.31 14.43 -4.35
C HIS A 20 -1.09 14.24 -2.85
N GLY A 21 0.01 13.57 -2.46
CA GLY A 21 0.41 13.46 -1.07
C GLY A 21 -0.42 12.49 -0.23
N ALA A 22 -1.00 11.45 -0.82
CA ALA A 22 -1.58 10.36 -0.03
C ALA A 22 -0.48 9.70 0.81
N LYS A 23 -0.74 9.49 2.10
CA LYS A 23 0.12 8.78 3.03
C LYS A 23 -0.65 7.64 3.66
N TYR A 24 0.02 6.50 3.78
CA TYR A 24 -0.48 5.31 4.43
C TYR A 24 0.56 4.76 5.40
N THR A 25 0.10 4.04 6.41
CA THR A 25 0.96 3.26 7.30
C THR A 25 1.66 2.14 6.52
N GLN A 26 2.60 1.45 7.17
CA GLN A 26 3.25 0.25 6.61
C GLN A 26 2.26 -0.87 6.25
N THR A 27 1.11 -0.91 6.92
CA THR A 27 0.03 -1.88 6.69
C THR A 27 -1.05 -1.37 5.72
N GLY A 28 -0.90 -0.15 5.20
CA GLY A 28 -1.80 0.42 4.19
C GLY A 28 -3.00 1.20 4.74
N GLU A 29 -3.08 1.42 6.04
CA GLU A 29 -4.11 2.28 6.66
C GLU A 29 -3.89 3.76 6.30
N ILE A 30 -4.95 4.54 6.20
CA ILE A 30 -4.84 5.97 5.83
C ILE A 30 -4.20 6.75 6.99
N ILE A 31 -3.16 7.53 6.66
CA ILE A 31 -2.63 8.58 7.54
C ILE A 31 -3.19 9.94 7.12
N SER A 32 -3.04 10.31 5.84
CA SER A 32 -3.52 11.60 5.30
C SER A 32 -3.66 11.59 3.78
N GLY A 33 -4.37 12.57 3.22
CA GLY A 33 -4.47 12.80 1.78
C GLY A 33 -5.89 12.64 1.22
N PRO A 34 -6.07 12.78 -0.11
CA PRO A 34 -7.40 12.88 -0.73
C PRO A 34 -8.09 11.54 -1.02
N GLN A 35 -7.42 10.41 -0.76
CA GLN A 35 -7.97 9.07 -1.00
C GLN A 35 -9.14 8.76 -0.03
N PRO A 36 -10.20 8.09 -0.51
CA PRO A 36 -11.35 7.76 0.34
C PRO A 36 -11.20 6.44 1.12
N LEU A 37 -10.24 5.58 0.76
CA LEU A 37 -10.11 4.21 1.28
C LEU A 37 -8.63 3.83 1.50
N PRO A 38 -8.34 2.91 2.45
CA PRO A 38 -7.00 2.36 2.66
C PRO A 38 -6.55 1.51 1.47
N LEU A 39 -5.27 1.11 1.47
CA LEU A 39 -4.77 0.16 0.48
C LEU A 39 -5.41 -1.22 0.71
N ALA A 40 -5.74 -1.89 -0.39
CA ALA A 40 -6.29 -3.25 -0.33
C ALA A 40 -5.18 -4.23 0.11
N PRO A 41 -5.42 -5.06 1.13
CA PRO A 41 -4.47 -6.09 1.51
C PRO A 41 -4.48 -7.25 0.50
N PHE A 42 -3.41 -8.04 0.53
CA PHE A 42 -3.29 -9.29 -0.20
C PHE A 42 -3.02 -10.43 0.77
N ASN A 43 -3.67 -11.56 0.52
CA ASN A 43 -3.34 -12.82 1.16
C ASN A 43 -2.10 -13.40 0.49
N VAL A 44 -1.06 -13.67 1.27
CA VAL A 44 0.21 -14.22 0.79
C VAL A 44 0.46 -15.56 1.47
N ARG A 45 0.76 -16.59 0.68
CA ARG A 45 1.12 -17.92 1.17
C ARG A 45 2.22 -18.54 0.31
N ILE A 46 2.99 -19.45 0.89
CA ILE A 46 4.06 -20.17 0.20
C ILE A 46 3.55 -21.58 -0.13
N GLU A 47 3.71 -22.01 -1.37
CA GLU A 47 3.45 -23.38 -1.83
C GLU A 47 4.70 -23.93 -2.51
N GLY A 48 5.47 -24.76 -1.81
CA GLY A 48 6.75 -25.25 -2.33
C GLY A 48 7.73 -24.09 -2.54
N GLU A 49 8.15 -23.88 -3.79
CA GLU A 49 9.03 -22.77 -4.20
C GLU A 49 8.25 -21.53 -4.65
N ASP A 50 6.92 -21.61 -4.75
CA ASP A 50 6.08 -20.54 -5.27
C ASP A 50 5.51 -19.65 -4.15
N LEU A 51 5.48 -18.33 -4.42
CA LEU A 51 4.77 -17.34 -3.61
C LEU A 51 3.40 -17.05 -4.25
N ILE A 52 2.34 -17.49 -3.59
CA ILE A 52 0.96 -17.28 -4.06
C ILE A 52 0.40 -16.01 -3.43
N ILE A 53 -0.02 -15.07 -4.27
CA ILE A 53 -0.62 -13.79 -3.88
C ILE A 53 -2.07 -13.77 -4.37
N ALA A 54 -3.02 -13.61 -3.45
CA ALA A 54 -4.45 -13.49 -3.74
C ALA A 54 -4.99 -12.18 -3.16
N LYS A 55 -6.01 -11.60 -3.81
CA LYS A 55 -6.75 -10.48 -3.21
C LYS A 55 -7.39 -10.95 -1.90
N ALA A 56 -7.34 -10.08 -0.88
CA ALA A 56 -8.05 -10.32 0.37
C ALA A 56 -9.56 -10.31 0.18
#